data_AF-A0A847H5I4-F1
#
_entry.id   AF-A0A847H5I4-F1
#
_cell.length_a   1.000
_cell.length_b   1.000
_cell.length_c   1.000
_cell.angle_alpha   90.00
_cell.angle_beta   90.00
_cell.angle_gamma   90.00
#
_symmetry.space_group_name_H-M   'P 1'
#
loop_
_entity.id
_entity.type
_entity.pdbx_description
1 polymer ?
#
loop_
_entity_poly.entity_id
_entity_poly.type
_entity_poly.pdbx_seq_one_letter_code
_entity_poly.pdbx_strand_id
1 'polypeptide(L)'
;MPKKEGQIRPYRKWQEVVREDTKKLHLMDNNILACEYGIEQLSELSQTDYRIDLNQGMDIMLVNDEICKIIKKIKWDKYIRFSCDKEYQIPFFEKAIELFDKYEIPKSKIFIYLLVQKDIENAEKRLRALYKIYPNFSIYAQAERNSLLGIEPSKAQLEFAQRYVYGRKFKTEKWSEYKEKRGIEG
;
A
#
# COMPACT_ATOMS: atom_id res chain seq x y z
N MET A 1 -5.47 -27.63 -5.38
CA MET A 1 -5.82 -26.22 -5.71
C MET A 1 -7.18 -26.17 -6.41
N PRO A 2 -7.95 -25.06 -6.38
CA PRO A 2 -7.99 -23.94 -5.42
C PRO A 2 -9.41 -23.73 -4.84
N LYS A 3 -9.54 -23.48 -3.53
CA LYS A 3 -10.72 -22.78 -2.98
C LYS A 3 -10.33 -21.33 -2.77
N LYS A 4 -10.90 -20.51 -3.66
CA LYS A 4 -10.89 -19.04 -3.69
C LYS A 4 -11.03 -18.45 -2.29
N GLU A 5 -10.35 -17.31 -2.10
CA GLU A 5 -10.54 -16.35 -1.00
C GLU A 5 -12.00 -16.35 -0.54
N GLY A 6 -12.23 -16.82 0.68
CA GLY A 6 -13.56 -16.84 1.26
C GLY A 6 -14.08 -15.41 1.42
N GLN A 7 -15.40 -15.23 1.31
CA GLN A 7 -16.08 -13.99 1.64
C GLN A 7 -15.49 -13.41 2.95
N ILE A 8 -15.13 -12.12 2.93
CA ILE A 8 -14.65 -11.42 4.12
C ILE A 8 -15.75 -11.55 5.18
N ARG A 9 -15.43 -12.21 6.30
CA ARG A 9 -16.35 -12.40 7.42
C ARG A 9 -15.94 -11.43 8.54
N PRO A 10 -16.90 -10.72 9.17
CA PRO A 10 -16.64 -9.99 10.40
C PRO A 10 -16.01 -10.92 11.43
N TYR A 11 -14.82 -10.59 11.92
CA TYR A 11 -14.10 -11.42 12.89
C TYR A 11 -14.30 -10.91 14.33
N ARG A 12 -13.93 -9.66 14.59
CA ARG A 12 -14.01 -8.99 15.90
C ARG A 12 -14.18 -7.48 15.73
N LYS A 13 -14.81 -6.84 16.72
CA LYS A 13 -14.89 -5.38 16.80
C LYS A 13 -13.57 -4.80 17.29
N TRP A 14 -13.24 -3.58 16.89
CA TRP A 14 -12.00 -2.92 17.32
C TRP A 14 -11.94 -2.74 18.85
N GLN A 15 -13.09 -2.57 19.51
CA GLN A 15 -13.21 -2.46 20.97
C GLN A 15 -12.76 -3.73 21.71
N GLU A 16 -12.76 -4.89 21.04
CA GLU A 16 -12.35 -6.18 21.64
C GLU A 16 -10.84 -6.44 21.53
N VAL A 17 -10.12 -5.63 20.75
CA VAL A 17 -8.69 -5.79 20.49
C VAL A 17 -7.85 -4.63 21.03
N VAL A 18 -8.47 -3.54 21.46
CA VAL A 18 -7.76 -2.43 22.10
C VAL A 18 -7.21 -2.85 23.45
N ARG A 19 -6.01 -2.36 23.74
CA ARG A 19 -5.38 -2.50 25.05
C ARG A 19 -5.65 -1.25 25.88
N GLU A 20 -5.87 -1.43 27.18
CA GLU A 20 -6.16 -0.31 28.08
C GLU A 20 -4.93 0.57 28.37
N ASP A 21 -3.72 0.02 28.21
CA ASP A 21 -2.46 0.71 28.51
C ASP A 21 -1.96 1.61 27.37
N THR A 22 -2.60 1.59 26.20
CA THR A 22 -2.17 2.38 25.05
C THR A 22 -3.31 2.81 24.15
N LYS A 23 -3.21 4.04 23.65
CA LYS A 23 -4.09 4.53 22.58
C LYS A 23 -3.60 4.14 21.19
N LYS A 24 -2.57 3.31 21.05
CA LYS A 24 -2.13 2.80 19.74
C LYS A 24 -2.90 1.54 19.40
N LEU A 25 -3.52 1.52 18.22
CA LEU A 25 -4.22 0.37 17.70
C LEU A 25 -3.62 -0.04 16.35
N HIS A 26 -3.13 -1.27 16.31
CA HIS A 26 -2.56 -1.87 15.10
C HIS A 26 -3.55 -2.90 14.55
N LEU A 27 -4.03 -2.67 13.33
CA LEU A 27 -4.99 -3.54 12.66
C LEU A 27 -4.32 -4.28 11.50
N MET A 28 -4.67 -5.56 11.35
CA MET A 28 -4.02 -6.49 10.41
C MET A 28 -4.94 -6.95 9.27
N ASP A 29 -6.10 -6.32 9.10
CA ASP A 29 -7.06 -6.65 8.03
C ASP A 29 -6.44 -6.47 6.64
N ASN A 30 -6.56 -7.50 5.77
CA ASN A 30 -5.96 -7.52 4.43
C ASN A 30 -6.34 -6.31 3.57
N ASN A 31 -7.62 -5.91 3.62
CA ASN A 31 -8.10 -4.65 3.05
C ASN A 31 -9.40 -4.25 3.77
N ILE A 32 -9.30 -3.34 4.71
CA ILE A 32 -10.44 -2.90 5.53
C ILE A 32 -11.54 -2.18 4.71
N LEU A 33 -11.22 -1.67 3.52
CA LEU A 33 -12.20 -1.02 2.65
C LEU A 33 -13.04 -2.01 1.85
N ALA A 34 -12.66 -3.29 1.79
CA ALA A 34 -13.29 -4.28 0.92
C ALA A 34 -14.66 -4.78 1.41
N CYS A 35 -15.13 -4.35 2.59
CA CYS A 35 -16.45 -4.70 3.09
C CYS A 35 -17.06 -3.56 3.92
N GLU A 36 -18.39 -3.47 3.94
CA GLU A 36 -19.13 -2.45 4.69
C GLU A 36 -18.78 -2.46 6.17
N TYR A 37 -18.69 -3.65 6.78
CA TYR A 37 -18.30 -3.80 8.17
C TYR A 37 -16.93 -3.16 8.49
N GLY A 38 -15.94 -3.33 7.62
CA GLY A 38 -14.62 -2.71 7.80
C GLY A 38 -14.67 -1.18 7.70
N ILE A 39 -15.48 -0.65 6.78
CA ILE A 39 -15.72 0.80 6.64
C ILE A 39 -16.42 1.34 7.89
N GLU A 40 -17.42 0.64 8.43
CA GLU A 40 -18.08 1.00 9.69
C GLU A 40 -17.09 1.06 10.86
N GLN A 41 -16.20 0.05 10.99
CA GLN A 41 -15.17 0.06 12.02
C GLN A 41 -14.20 1.24 11.87
N LEU A 42 -13.78 1.59 10.65
CA LEU A 42 -12.97 2.80 10.43
C LEU A 42 -13.73 4.08 10.76
N SER A 43 -15.02 4.13 10.42
CA SER A 43 -15.89 5.28 10.74
C SER A 43 -16.01 5.47 12.25
N GLU A 44 -16.24 4.41 13.01
CA GLU A 44 -16.23 4.44 14.48
C GLU A 44 -14.88 4.93 15.02
N LEU A 45 -13.77 4.33 14.56
CA LEU A 45 -12.42 4.72 14.98
C LEU A 45 -12.10 6.19 14.68
N SER A 46 -12.64 6.74 13.59
CA SER A 46 -12.49 8.15 13.21
C SER A 46 -13.12 9.12 14.23
N GLN A 47 -13.98 8.63 15.12
CA GLN A 47 -14.61 9.39 16.21
C GLN A 47 -13.89 9.22 17.56
N THR A 48 -12.75 8.52 17.59
CA THR A 48 -12.01 8.21 18.82
C THR A 48 -10.68 8.95 18.92
N ASP A 49 -9.98 8.76 20.04
CA ASP A 49 -8.63 9.26 20.25
C ASP A 49 -7.50 8.25 19.94
N TYR A 50 -7.86 7.04 19.47
CA TYR A 50 -6.88 6.02 19.12
C TYR A 50 -6.02 6.43 17.93
N ARG A 51 -4.72 6.16 18.04
CA ARG A 51 -3.75 6.27 16.95
C ARG A 51 -3.73 4.98 16.16
N ILE A 52 -4.20 5.04 14.92
CA ILE A 52 -4.45 3.87 14.07
C ILE A 52 -3.24 3.59 13.19
N ASP A 53 -2.87 2.32 13.12
CA ASP A 53 -1.88 1.79 12.20
C ASP A 53 -2.49 0.59 11.44
N LEU A 54 -2.92 0.82 10.20
CA LEU A 54 -3.33 -0.26 9.29
C LEU A 54 -2.08 -0.88 8.67
N ASN A 55 -1.73 -2.11 9.04
CA ASN A 55 -0.49 -2.74 8.57
C ASN A 55 -0.56 -3.25 7.13
N GLN A 56 -1.76 -3.32 6.56
CA GLN A 56 -1.99 -3.72 5.18
C GLN A 56 -2.34 -2.50 4.33
N GLY A 57 -2.08 -2.62 3.03
CA GLY A 57 -2.45 -1.59 2.06
C GLY A 57 -3.94 -1.61 1.77
N MET A 58 -4.60 -0.47 1.91
CA MET A 58 -5.96 -0.28 1.39
C MET A 58 -5.96 -0.30 -0.14
N ASP A 59 -7.08 -0.74 -0.73
CA ASP A 59 -7.26 -0.65 -2.17
C ASP A 59 -7.63 0.78 -2.58
N ILE A 60 -6.75 1.41 -3.36
CA ILE A 60 -6.92 2.77 -3.87
C ILE A 60 -8.20 2.92 -4.71
N MET A 61 -8.67 1.85 -5.35
CA MET A 61 -9.85 1.88 -6.21
C MET A 61 -11.15 2.13 -5.43
N LEU A 62 -11.12 1.86 -4.12
CA LEU A 62 -12.27 2.06 -3.23
C LEU A 62 -12.28 3.46 -2.59
N VAL A 63 -11.27 4.30 -2.87
CA VAL A 63 -11.20 5.66 -2.34
C VAL A 63 -12.19 6.56 -3.06
N ASN A 64 -13.13 7.11 -2.29
CA ASN A 64 -14.12 8.09 -2.73
C ASN A 64 -14.25 9.21 -1.67
N ASP A 65 -15.20 10.13 -1.86
CA ASP A 65 -15.48 11.22 -0.91
C ASP A 65 -15.78 10.75 0.52
N GLU A 66 -16.55 9.68 0.69
CA GLU A 66 -16.91 9.15 2.01
C GLU A 66 -15.68 8.58 2.72
N ILE A 67 -14.90 7.77 2.02
CA ILE A 67 -13.66 7.20 2.55
C ILE A 67 -12.65 8.31 2.90
N CYS A 68 -12.55 9.36 2.09
CA CYS A 68 -11.65 10.49 2.40
C CYS A 68 -12.08 11.24 3.67
N LYS A 69 -13.39 11.42 3.91
CA LYS A 69 -13.90 12.01 5.16
C LYS A 69 -13.52 11.18 6.38
N ILE A 70 -13.59 9.85 6.26
CA ILE A 70 -13.17 8.91 7.32
C ILE A 70 -11.66 9.00 7.54
N ILE A 71 -10.86 8.85 6.47
CA ILE A 71 -9.39 8.89 6.51
C ILE A 71 -8.88 10.20 7.13
N LYS A 72 -9.48 11.34 6.79
CA LYS A 72 -9.10 12.65 7.31
C LYS A 72 -9.28 12.77 8.83
N LYS A 73 -10.32 12.14 9.38
CA LYS A 73 -10.65 12.20 10.81
C LYS A 73 -9.84 11.22 11.65
N ILE A 74 -9.33 10.14 11.05
CA ILE A 74 -8.49 9.16 11.74
C ILE A 74 -7.16 9.80 12.20
N LYS A 75 -6.79 9.53 13.46
CA LYS A 75 -5.46 9.84 13.99
C LYS A 75 -4.49 8.74 13.55
N TRP A 76 -3.80 8.94 12.44
CA TRP A 76 -2.80 7.98 11.96
C TRP A 76 -1.54 7.99 12.84
N ASP A 77 -1.07 6.82 13.30
CA ASP A 77 0.19 6.71 14.07
C ASP A 77 1.39 7.16 13.22
N LYS A 78 1.42 6.75 11.94
CA LYS A 78 2.46 7.17 10.99
C LYS A 78 1.96 7.35 9.56
N TYR A 79 1.50 6.27 8.93
CA TYR A 79 1.20 6.24 7.49
C TYR A 79 -0.25 5.88 7.20
N ILE A 80 -0.72 6.34 6.05
CA ILE A 80 -1.94 5.88 5.40
C ILE A 80 -1.47 4.96 4.27
N ARG A 81 -1.69 3.65 4.42
CA ARG A 81 -1.11 2.65 3.53
C ARG A 81 -2.06 2.24 2.41
N PHE A 82 -1.54 2.19 1.19
CA PHE A 82 -2.22 1.65 0.01
C PHE A 82 -1.34 0.59 -0.66
N SER A 83 -1.93 -0.25 -1.51
CA SER A 83 -1.19 -1.14 -2.41
C SER A 83 -1.33 -0.69 -3.86
N CYS A 84 -0.25 -0.87 -4.62
CA CYS A 84 -0.23 -0.71 -6.07
C CYS A 84 0.40 -1.97 -6.67
N ASP A 85 -0.40 -3.03 -6.78
CA ASP A 85 0.04 -4.35 -7.21
C ASP A 85 -0.13 -4.55 -8.73
N LYS A 86 -1.04 -3.79 -9.34
CA LYS A 86 -1.40 -3.91 -10.75
C LYS A 86 -1.40 -2.56 -11.45
N GLU A 87 -1.06 -2.57 -12.73
CA GLU A 87 -0.94 -1.35 -13.54
C GLU A 87 -2.28 -0.59 -13.64
N TYR A 88 -3.41 -1.30 -13.72
CA TYR A 88 -4.73 -0.68 -13.82
C TYR A 88 -5.10 0.18 -12.60
N GLN A 89 -4.35 0.09 -11.48
CA GLN A 89 -4.57 0.94 -10.30
C GLN A 89 -3.97 2.35 -10.46
N ILE A 90 -3.07 2.57 -11.42
CA ILE A 90 -2.38 3.87 -11.62
C ILE A 90 -3.38 5.03 -11.81
N PRO A 91 -4.41 4.94 -12.67
CA PRO A 91 -5.38 6.02 -12.84
C PRO A 91 -6.20 6.32 -11.58
N PHE A 92 -6.33 5.36 -10.67
CA PHE A 92 -7.01 5.58 -9.39
C PHE A 92 -6.12 6.35 -8.40
N PHE A 93 -4.80 6.17 -8.44
CA PHE A 93 -3.88 7.03 -7.70
C PHE A 93 -3.92 8.47 -8.21
N GLU A 94 -4.02 8.69 -9.52
CA GLU A 94 -4.18 10.03 -10.11
C GLU A 94 -5.44 10.73 -9.55
N LYS A 95 -6.59 10.06 -9.62
CA LYS A 95 -7.86 10.57 -9.07
C LYS A 95 -7.81 10.75 -7.54
N ALA A 96 -7.16 9.85 -6.83
CA ALA A 96 -7.07 9.93 -5.38
C ALA A 96 -6.28 11.16 -4.92
N ILE A 97 -5.32 11.66 -5.70
CA ILE A 97 -4.63 12.92 -5.38
C ILE A 97 -5.60 14.09 -5.32
N GLU A 98 -6.53 14.19 -6.26
CA GLU A 98 -7.54 15.25 -6.29
C GLU A 98 -8.44 15.18 -5.04
N LEU A 99 -8.83 13.97 -4.64
CA LEU A 99 -9.58 13.75 -3.41
C LEU A 99 -8.76 14.09 -2.17
N PHE A 100 -7.49 13.68 -2.11
CA PHE A 100 -6.62 13.99 -0.99
C PHE A 100 -6.42 15.51 -0.84
N ASP A 101 -6.32 16.23 -1.95
CA ASP A 101 -6.26 17.69 -1.94
C ASP A 101 -7.57 18.32 -1.49
N LYS A 102 -8.71 17.86 -2.02
CA LYS A 102 -10.04 18.31 -1.62
C LYS A 102 -10.31 18.16 -0.12
N TYR A 103 -9.82 17.08 0.50
CA TYR A 103 -10.04 16.77 1.92
C TYR A 103 -8.84 17.09 2.81
N GLU A 104 -7.81 17.76 2.27
CA GLU A 104 -6.59 18.14 2.98
C GLU A 104 -5.90 16.95 3.69
N ILE A 105 -5.86 15.80 3.02
CA ILE A 105 -5.15 14.61 3.47
C ILE A 105 -3.65 14.79 3.14
N PRO A 106 -2.75 14.72 4.14
CA PRO A 106 -1.34 14.97 3.91
C PRO A 106 -0.72 13.86 3.06
N LYS A 107 -0.45 14.16 1.78
CA LYS A 107 0.17 13.22 0.83
C LYS A 107 1.53 12.68 1.29
N SER A 108 2.25 13.43 2.14
CA SER A 108 3.50 12.98 2.78
C SER A 108 3.32 11.81 3.75
N LYS A 109 2.10 11.55 4.25
CA LYS A 109 1.77 10.36 5.05
C LYS A 109 1.34 9.15 4.20
N ILE A 110 1.23 9.31 2.88
CA ILE A 110 0.85 8.20 2.00
C ILE A 110 2.04 7.26 1.83
N PHE A 111 1.81 6.00 2.14
CA PHE A 111 2.76 4.91 1.97
C PHE A 111 2.18 3.89 1.01
N ILE A 112 2.98 3.44 0.05
CA ILE A 112 2.52 2.55 -1.02
C ILE A 112 3.37 1.29 -1.02
N TYR A 113 2.72 0.15 -0.81
CA TYR A 113 3.29 -1.16 -1.09
C TYR A 113 3.27 -1.39 -2.60
N LEU A 114 4.42 -1.80 -3.15
CA LEU A 114 4.57 -2.13 -4.56
C LEU A 114 5.10 -3.55 -4.69
N LEU A 115 4.25 -4.48 -5.15
CA LEU A 115 4.66 -5.85 -5.39
C LEU A 115 5.55 -5.94 -6.65
N VAL A 116 6.72 -6.55 -6.51
CA VAL A 116 7.68 -6.81 -7.60
C VAL A 116 7.54 -8.28 -8.01
N GLN A 117 6.77 -8.52 -9.06
CA GLN A 117 6.60 -9.84 -9.66
C GLN A 117 7.74 -10.15 -10.64
N LYS A 118 7.68 -11.29 -11.32
CA LYS A 118 8.69 -11.69 -12.33
C LYS A 118 8.86 -10.65 -13.45
N ASP A 119 7.77 -9.99 -13.83
CA ASP A 119 7.79 -8.85 -14.75
C ASP A 119 8.22 -7.58 -13.99
N ILE A 120 9.54 -7.38 -13.92
CA ILE A 120 10.14 -6.23 -13.22
C ILE A 120 9.91 -4.94 -14.00
N GLU A 121 9.86 -4.99 -15.33
CA GLU A 121 9.51 -3.87 -16.19
C GLU A 121 8.12 -3.30 -15.85
N ASN A 122 7.13 -4.16 -15.57
CA ASN A 122 5.83 -3.72 -15.06
C ASN A 122 5.94 -3.03 -13.69
N ALA A 123 6.76 -3.58 -12.78
CA ALA A 123 7.01 -2.96 -11.48
C ALA A 123 7.68 -1.58 -11.62
N GLU A 124 8.63 -1.44 -12.54
CA GLU A 124 9.24 -0.14 -12.86
C GLU A 124 8.21 0.84 -13.41
N LYS A 125 7.36 0.41 -14.32
CA LYS A 125 6.31 1.26 -14.89
C LYS A 125 5.39 1.83 -13.81
N ARG A 126 4.91 0.98 -12.89
CA ARG A 126 4.13 1.41 -11.72
C ARG A 126 4.90 2.39 -10.84
N LEU A 127 6.14 2.06 -10.49
CA LEU A 127 7.00 2.91 -9.66
C LEU A 127 7.20 4.31 -10.26
N ARG A 128 7.49 4.38 -11.56
CA ARG A 128 7.67 5.65 -12.28
C ARG A 128 6.38 6.45 -12.39
N ALA A 129 5.26 5.77 -12.63
CA ALA A 129 3.96 6.44 -12.63
C ALA A 129 3.65 7.06 -11.26
N LEU A 130 3.81 6.30 -10.17
CA LEU A 130 3.64 6.82 -8.81
C LEU A 130 4.57 8.00 -8.51
N TYR A 131 5.83 7.92 -8.94
CA TYR A 131 6.78 9.02 -8.77
C TYR A 131 6.38 10.28 -9.56
N LYS A 132 5.83 10.11 -10.76
CA LYS A 132 5.31 11.22 -11.58
C LYS A 132 4.04 11.84 -10.96
N ILE A 133 3.16 11.02 -10.40
CA ILE A 133 1.93 11.46 -9.71
C ILE A 133 2.29 12.30 -8.49
N TYR A 134 3.17 11.79 -7.62
CA TYR A 134 3.63 12.53 -6.46
C TYR A 134 5.03 12.05 -6.01
N PRO A 135 6.08 12.87 -6.22
CA PRO A 135 7.48 12.47 -5.97
C PRO A 135 7.83 12.08 -4.53
N ASN A 136 7.00 12.50 -3.56
CA ASN A 136 7.25 12.36 -2.13
C ASN A 136 6.43 11.23 -1.48
N PHE A 137 5.77 10.37 -2.27
CA PHE A 137 5.22 9.14 -1.71
C PHE A 137 6.30 8.28 -1.06
N SER A 138 5.96 7.68 0.08
CA SER A 138 6.80 6.65 0.69
C SER A 138 6.51 5.32 -0.01
N ILE A 139 7.40 4.85 -0.87
CA ILE A 139 7.20 3.60 -1.63
C ILE A 139 8.07 2.50 -1.03
N TYR A 140 7.44 1.35 -0.75
CA TYR A 140 8.12 0.14 -0.34
C TYR A 140 7.86 -0.97 -1.36
N ALA A 141 8.92 -1.33 -2.07
CA ALA A 141 8.88 -2.45 -3.01
C ALA A 141 9.12 -3.77 -2.29
N GLN A 142 8.28 -4.76 -2.56
CA GLN A 142 8.40 -6.10 -1.99
C GLN A 142 8.50 -7.12 -3.12
N ALA A 143 9.59 -7.88 -3.14
CA ALA A 143 9.72 -9.00 -4.06
C ALA A 143 8.69 -10.09 -3.72
N GLU A 144 7.98 -10.56 -4.74
CA GLU A 144 6.95 -11.59 -4.59
C GLU A 144 7.55 -12.88 -4.01
N ARG A 145 6.93 -13.37 -2.94
CA ARG A 145 7.30 -14.61 -2.27
C ARG A 145 6.03 -15.33 -1.88
N ASN A 146 5.89 -16.58 -2.30
CA ASN A 146 4.79 -17.43 -1.90
C ASN A 146 5.28 -18.88 -1.79
N SER A 147 5.59 -19.30 -0.56
CA SER A 147 6.12 -20.64 -0.27
C SER A 147 5.13 -21.75 -0.64
N LEU A 148 3.82 -21.53 -0.52
CA LEU A 148 2.79 -22.50 -0.88
C LEU A 148 2.73 -22.76 -2.38
N LEU A 149 3.08 -21.76 -3.19
CA LEU A 149 3.15 -21.84 -4.65
C LEU A 149 4.57 -22.10 -5.16
N GLY A 150 5.55 -22.27 -4.27
CA GLY A 150 6.96 -22.40 -4.63
C GLY A 150 7.53 -21.17 -5.34
N ILE A 151 6.92 -20.00 -5.14
CA ILE A 151 7.38 -18.73 -5.73
C ILE A 151 8.44 -18.14 -4.80
N GLU A 152 9.67 -18.18 -5.27
CA GLU A 152 10.81 -17.52 -4.65
C GLU A 152 11.28 -16.36 -5.54
N PRO A 153 11.65 -15.20 -4.95
CA PRO A 153 12.06 -14.05 -5.73
C PRO A 153 13.42 -14.27 -6.39
N SER A 154 13.57 -13.83 -7.64
CA SER A 154 14.85 -13.84 -8.34
C SER A 154 15.83 -12.83 -7.73
N LYS A 155 17.12 -12.99 -8.04
CA LYS A 155 18.16 -12.00 -7.67
C LYS A 155 17.81 -10.61 -8.20
N ALA A 156 17.30 -10.54 -9.43
CA ALA A 156 16.87 -9.28 -10.04
C ALA A 156 15.69 -8.65 -9.29
N GLN A 157 14.69 -9.43 -8.85
CA GLN A 157 13.57 -8.91 -8.06
C GLN A 157 14.03 -8.36 -6.69
N LEU A 158 14.93 -9.08 -6.01
CA LEU A 158 15.51 -8.64 -4.74
C LEU A 158 16.34 -7.37 -4.90
N GLU A 159 17.18 -7.31 -5.92
CA GLU A 159 18.02 -6.15 -6.23
C GLU A 159 17.18 -4.93 -6.62
N PHE A 160 16.12 -5.14 -7.42
CA PHE A 160 15.15 -4.11 -7.76
C PHE A 160 14.52 -3.53 -6.49
N ALA A 161 13.99 -4.38 -5.60
CA ALA A 161 13.34 -3.91 -4.38
C ALA A 161 14.30 -3.25 -3.39
N GLN A 162 15.40 -3.93 -3.05
CA GLN A 162 16.27 -3.59 -1.93
C GLN A 162 17.32 -2.53 -2.25
N ARG A 163 17.73 -2.40 -3.52
CA ARG A 163 18.78 -1.45 -3.92
C ARG A 163 18.28 -0.39 -4.87
N TYR A 164 17.52 -0.77 -5.89
CA TYR A 164 17.03 0.20 -6.87
C TYR A 164 15.90 1.08 -6.31
N VAL A 165 14.87 0.48 -5.69
CA VAL A 165 13.76 1.24 -5.07
C VAL A 165 14.17 1.85 -3.74
N TYR A 166 14.59 1.02 -2.77
CA TYR A 166 14.95 1.51 -1.43
C TYR A 166 16.13 2.50 -1.46
N GLY A 167 17.13 2.25 -2.33
CA GLY A 167 18.23 3.18 -2.57
C GLY A 167 17.89 4.37 -3.47
N ARG A 168 16.62 4.52 -3.87
CA ARG A 168 16.07 5.65 -4.65
C ARG A 168 16.72 5.87 -6.02
N LYS A 169 17.34 4.84 -6.60
CA LYS A 169 18.01 4.90 -7.91
C LYS A 169 17.04 5.15 -9.06
N PHE A 170 15.79 4.71 -8.91
CA PHE A 170 14.72 4.99 -9.87
C PHE A 170 14.47 6.48 -10.14
N LYS A 171 14.91 7.37 -9.23
CA LYS A 171 14.82 8.82 -9.41
C LYS A 171 15.81 9.37 -10.44
N THR A 172 16.90 8.65 -10.70
CA THR A 172 18.03 9.14 -11.51
C THR A 172 18.29 8.33 -12.77
N GLU A 173 17.91 7.05 -12.81
CA GLU A 173 18.18 6.16 -13.95
C GLU A 173 17.06 5.14 -14.14
N LYS A 174 17.00 4.52 -15.32
CA LYS A 174 16.09 3.40 -15.63
C LYS A 174 16.58 2.07 -15.07
N TRP A 175 15.66 1.14 -14.84
CA TRP A 175 16.03 -0.21 -14.39
C TRP A 175 16.91 -0.89 -15.43
N SER A 176 16.61 -0.70 -16.72
CA SER A 176 17.42 -1.20 -17.83
C SER A 176 18.87 -0.71 -17.78
N GLU A 177 19.08 0.56 -17.47
CA GLU A 177 20.41 1.18 -17.36
C GLU A 177 21.12 0.72 -16.08
N TYR A 178 20.37 0.63 -14.97
CA TYR A 178 20.88 0.17 -13.68
C TYR A 178 21.37 -1.27 -13.74
N LYS A 179 20.57 -2.17 -14.36
CA LYS A 179 20.89 -3.60 -14.47
C LYS A 179 22.11 -3.85 -15.35
N GLU A 180 22.22 -3.11 -16.46
CA GLU A 180 23.38 -3.17 -17.36
C GLU A 180 24.67 -2.76 -16.64
N LYS A 181 24.69 -1.61 -15.96
CA LYS A 181 25.87 -1.11 -15.22
C LYS A 181 26.33 -2.05 -14.11
N ARG A 182 25.43 -2.88 -13.58
CA ARG A 182 25.68 -3.78 -12.45
C ARG A 182 25.90 -5.23 -12.87
N GLY A 183 25.77 -5.56 -14.16
CA GLY A 183 25.83 -6.93 -14.64
C GLY A 183 24.77 -7.84 -14.02
N ILE A 184 23.56 -7.32 -13.79
CA ILE A 184 22.44 -8.09 -13.23
C ILE A 184 21.71 -8.78 -14.37
N GLU A 185 21.74 -10.11 -14.38
CA GLU A 185 20.95 -10.94 -15.29
C GLU A 185 19.49 -11.04 -14.81
N GLY A 186 18.56 -11.13 -15.76
CA GLY A 186 17.11 -11.12 -15.53
C GLY A 186 16.57 -12.33 -14.79
#